data_AF-A0A945CM88-F1
#
_entry.id   AF-A0A945CM88-F1
#
_cell.length_a   1.000
_cell.length_b   1.000
_cell.length_c   1.000
_cell.angle_alpha   90.00
_cell.angle_beta   90.00
_cell.angle_gamma   90.00
#
_symmetry.space_group_name_H-M   'P 1'
#
loop_
_entity.id
_entity.type
_entity.pdbx_description
1 polymer ?
#
loop_
_entity_poly.entity_id
_entity_poly.type
_entity_poly.pdbx_seq_one_letter_code
_entity_poly.pdbx_strand_id
1 'polypeptide(L)'
;HTGPGHWFDADMLVLGRLGWGEIRENRLTVDEQMTHMTLWALLASPLFLGCDLQALDDLTLRLVANEEVLAIDQDPLGKQGYCVREVRCGNGNGGARTHQRIYAKPLADGSTAVGLFNIADEPAEITLDFADLDLVGSHPVRNVWTKTDMGSASRELRTDIPAHGARLFLIR
;
A
#
# COMPACT_ATOMS: atom_id res chain seq x y z
N HIS A 1 -16.95 4.96 9.80
CA HIS A 1 -17.96 5.01 8.71
C HIS A 1 -17.76 3.93 7.65
N THR A 2 -16.75 3.06 7.81
CA THR A 2 -16.34 2.01 6.85
C THR A 2 -16.38 0.65 7.53
N GLY A 3 -16.83 -0.39 6.84
CA GLY A 3 -17.02 -1.74 7.40
C GLY A 3 -17.87 -2.65 6.50
N PRO A 4 -18.09 -3.91 6.89
CA PRO A 4 -18.90 -4.85 6.13
C PRO A 4 -20.26 -4.27 5.73
N GLY A 5 -20.49 -4.16 4.41
CA GLY A 5 -21.71 -3.61 3.82
C GLY A 5 -21.67 -2.11 3.50
N HIS A 6 -20.62 -1.37 3.89
CA HIS A 6 -20.43 0.05 3.56
C HIS A 6 -18.94 0.40 3.47
N TRP A 7 -18.44 0.55 2.24
CA TRP A 7 -17.01 0.70 1.97
C TRP A 7 -16.66 2.12 1.54
N PHE A 8 -15.45 2.55 1.87
CA PHE A 8 -14.89 3.81 1.37
C PHE A 8 -14.48 3.56 -0.08
N ASP A 9 -14.98 4.37 -0.99
CA ASP A 9 -14.66 4.24 -2.41
C ASP A 9 -13.62 5.28 -2.80
N ALA A 10 -12.42 4.81 -3.14
CA ALA A 10 -11.32 5.63 -3.63
C ALA A 10 -11.35 5.82 -5.16
N ASP A 11 -12.42 5.40 -5.83
CA ASP A 11 -12.59 5.32 -7.29
C ASP A 11 -11.80 4.16 -7.92
N MET A 12 -12.00 3.94 -9.22
CA MET A 12 -11.45 2.82 -10.00
C MET A 12 -9.92 2.78 -10.03
N LEU A 13 -9.38 1.57 -10.16
CA LEU A 13 -7.96 1.33 -10.32
C LEU A 13 -7.46 1.80 -11.69
N VAL A 14 -6.38 2.59 -11.67
CA VAL A 14 -5.73 3.23 -12.84
C VAL A 14 -4.49 2.44 -13.25
N LEU A 15 -4.65 1.12 -13.45
CA LEU A 15 -3.58 0.18 -13.77
C LEU A 15 -3.69 -0.32 -15.22
N GLY A 16 -2.59 -0.75 -15.83
CA GLY A 16 -2.58 -1.28 -17.20
C GLY A 16 -3.04 -0.26 -18.27
N ARG A 17 -3.67 -0.77 -19.33
CA ARG A 17 -4.15 0.05 -20.45
C ARG A 17 -5.57 0.57 -20.19
N LEU A 18 -5.73 1.89 -20.32
CA LEU A 18 -6.94 2.62 -19.92
C LEU A 18 -7.59 3.29 -21.13
N GLY A 19 -8.88 3.57 -21.04
CA GLY A 19 -9.62 4.32 -22.06
C GLY A 19 -10.86 3.58 -22.56
N TRP A 20 -11.86 4.35 -22.97
CA TRP A 20 -13.12 3.84 -23.48
C TRP A 20 -13.18 4.24 -24.97
N GLY A 21 -12.87 3.29 -25.85
CA GLY A 21 -12.69 3.53 -27.29
C GLY A 21 -11.21 3.57 -27.68
N GLU A 22 -10.54 4.71 -27.46
CA GLU A 22 -9.09 4.80 -27.68
C GLU A 22 -8.32 4.36 -26.44
N ILE A 23 -7.71 3.18 -26.54
CA ILE A 23 -6.92 2.57 -25.48
C ILE A 23 -5.54 3.25 -25.44
N ARG A 24 -5.12 3.68 -24.25
CA ARG A 24 -3.82 4.31 -23.98
C ARG A 24 -3.12 3.66 -22.80
N GLU A 25 -1.80 3.70 -22.81
CA GLU A 25 -1.02 3.33 -21.64
C GLU A 25 -1.31 4.30 -20.48
N ASN A 26 -1.34 3.77 -19.25
CA ASN A 26 -1.35 4.63 -18.08
C ASN A 26 -0.03 5.41 -17.97
N ARG A 27 -0.04 6.50 -17.19
CA ARG A 27 1.14 7.38 -17.01
C ARG A 27 1.86 7.15 -15.69
N LEU A 28 1.57 6.05 -15.01
CA LEU A 28 2.14 5.70 -13.73
C LEU A 28 3.36 4.81 -13.95
N THR A 29 4.43 5.12 -13.24
CA THR A 29 5.57 4.22 -13.08
C THR A 29 5.14 2.94 -12.37
N VAL A 30 5.97 1.90 -12.43
CA VAL A 30 5.70 0.63 -11.73
C VAL A 30 5.54 0.85 -10.22
N ASP A 31 6.39 1.70 -9.64
CA ASP A 31 6.35 2.04 -8.22
C ASP A 31 5.07 2.78 -7.84
N GLU A 32 4.59 3.73 -8.67
CA GLU A 32 3.31 4.41 -8.46
C GLU A 32 2.11 3.46 -8.58
N GLN A 33 2.15 2.50 -9.51
CA GLN A 33 1.13 1.47 -9.64
C GLN A 33 1.07 0.55 -8.42
N MET A 34 2.24 0.15 -7.88
CA MET A 34 2.32 -0.59 -6.61
C MET A 34 1.81 0.24 -5.42
N THR A 35 2.16 1.52 -5.36
CA THR A 35 1.66 2.48 -4.36
C THR A 35 0.14 2.56 -4.39
N HIS A 36 -0.43 2.73 -5.58
CA HIS A 36 -1.87 2.80 -5.79
C HIS A 36 -2.58 1.52 -5.32
N MET A 37 -2.14 0.35 -5.78
CA MET A 37 -2.75 -0.92 -5.35
C MET A 37 -2.60 -1.16 -3.83
N THR A 38 -1.44 -0.83 -3.25
CA THR A 38 -1.17 -0.98 -1.81
C THR A 38 -2.14 -0.13 -0.98
N LEU A 39 -2.33 1.13 -1.36
CA LEU A 39 -3.19 2.03 -0.60
C LEU A 39 -4.66 1.62 -0.70
N TRP A 40 -5.13 1.21 -1.89
CA TRP A 40 -6.52 0.75 -2.06
C TRP A 40 -6.83 -0.46 -1.17
N ALA A 41 -5.94 -1.47 -1.18
CA ALA A 41 -6.10 -2.66 -0.35
C ALA A 41 -6.08 -2.34 1.17
N LEU A 42 -5.20 -1.42 1.60
CA LEU A 42 -5.16 -0.98 3.00
C LEU A 42 -6.43 -0.23 3.39
N LEU A 43 -7.00 0.57 2.49
CA LEU A 43 -8.22 1.33 2.77
C LEU A 43 -9.50 0.46 2.74
N ALA A 44 -9.41 -0.81 2.35
CA ALA A 44 -10.56 -1.67 2.06
C ALA A 44 -11.49 -1.02 1.02
N SER A 45 -10.89 -0.42 -0.01
CA SER A 45 -11.61 0.21 -1.11
C SER A 45 -12.03 -0.85 -2.13
N PRO A 46 -13.22 -0.75 -2.72
CA PRO A 46 -13.58 -1.59 -3.86
C PRO A 46 -12.48 -1.58 -4.93
N LEU A 47 -12.06 -2.77 -5.36
CA LEU A 47 -11.02 -2.94 -6.37
C LEU A 47 -11.64 -3.07 -7.77
N PHE A 48 -12.18 -1.96 -8.28
CA PHE A 48 -12.71 -1.92 -9.64
C PHE A 48 -11.60 -1.72 -10.66
N LEU A 49 -11.42 -2.66 -11.59
CA LEU A 49 -10.43 -2.55 -12.65
C LEU A 49 -10.92 -1.57 -13.73
N GLY A 50 -10.18 -0.48 -13.93
CA GLY A 50 -10.48 0.53 -14.97
C GLY A 50 -9.87 0.21 -16.35
N CYS A 51 -9.21 -0.94 -16.50
CA CYS A 51 -8.44 -1.31 -17.68
C CYS A 51 -9.15 -2.24 -18.66
N ASP A 52 -8.64 -2.31 -19.89
CA ASP A 52 -9.10 -3.32 -20.85
C ASP A 52 -8.52 -4.70 -20.48
N LEU A 53 -9.42 -5.59 -20.00
CA LEU A 53 -9.05 -6.95 -19.58
C LEU A 53 -8.50 -7.81 -20.73
N GLN A 54 -8.84 -7.50 -21.99
CA GLN A 54 -8.30 -8.21 -23.16
C GLN A 54 -6.85 -7.83 -23.47
N ALA A 55 -6.37 -6.73 -22.89
CA ALA A 55 -5.05 -6.17 -23.11
C ALA A 55 -4.18 -6.15 -21.83
N LEU A 56 -4.49 -7.04 -20.86
CA LEU A 56 -3.68 -7.20 -19.66
C LEU A 56 -2.28 -7.71 -20.00
N ASP A 57 -1.28 -6.95 -19.58
CA ASP A 57 0.11 -7.39 -19.59
C ASP A 57 0.49 -8.11 -18.28
N ASP A 58 1.65 -8.77 -18.30
CA ASP A 58 2.15 -9.55 -17.16
C ASP A 58 2.35 -8.68 -15.91
N LEU A 59 2.73 -7.41 -16.09
CA LEU A 59 2.92 -6.47 -14.99
C LEU A 59 1.59 -6.19 -14.29
N THR A 60 0.57 -5.79 -15.06
CA THR A 60 -0.76 -5.47 -14.56
C THR A 60 -1.38 -6.69 -13.90
N LEU A 61 -1.26 -7.87 -14.53
CA LEU A 61 -1.76 -9.12 -13.96
C LEU A 61 -1.09 -9.42 -12.61
N ARG A 62 0.24 -9.24 -12.50
CA ARG A 62 0.95 -9.41 -11.22
C ARG A 62 0.51 -8.44 -10.13
N LEU A 63 0.11 -7.21 -10.49
CA LEU A 63 -0.39 -6.22 -9.53
C LEU A 63 -1.79 -6.59 -9.02
N VAL A 64 -2.71 -6.91 -9.92
CA VAL A 64 -4.13 -7.10 -9.59
C VAL A 64 -4.46 -8.50 -9.10
N ALA A 65 -3.63 -9.51 -9.42
CA ALA A 65 -3.80 -10.89 -9.01
C ALA A 65 -2.85 -11.32 -7.87
N ASN A 66 -2.23 -10.38 -7.16
CA ASN A 66 -1.42 -10.73 -5.99
C ASN A 66 -2.34 -11.15 -4.82
N GLU A 67 -2.46 -12.47 -4.63
CA GLU A 67 -3.29 -13.10 -3.60
C GLU A 67 -3.07 -12.53 -2.18
N GLU A 68 -1.86 -12.15 -1.81
CA GLU A 68 -1.60 -11.63 -0.46
C GLU A 68 -2.06 -10.17 -0.30
N VAL A 69 -1.97 -9.37 -1.37
CA VAL A 69 -2.54 -8.00 -1.40
C VAL A 69 -4.07 -8.08 -1.37
N LEU A 70 -4.64 -8.98 -2.17
CA LEU A 70 -6.07 -9.22 -2.21
C LEU A 70 -6.60 -9.75 -0.88
N ALA A 71 -5.86 -10.64 -0.20
CA ALA A 71 -6.23 -11.13 1.13
C ALA A 71 -6.26 -10.01 2.17
N ILE A 72 -5.34 -9.05 2.08
CA ILE A 72 -5.39 -7.85 2.93
C ILE A 72 -6.65 -7.04 2.64
N ASP A 73 -6.96 -6.76 1.37
CA ASP A 73 -8.17 -6.02 0.99
C ASP A 73 -9.45 -6.71 1.49
N GLN A 74 -9.58 -8.01 1.20
CA GLN A 74 -10.73 -8.86 1.47
C GLN A 74 -10.78 -9.43 2.89
N ASP A 75 -9.95 -8.91 3.80
CA ASP A 75 -9.94 -9.37 5.19
C ASP A 75 -11.33 -9.23 5.84
N PRO A 76 -11.86 -10.29 6.49
CA PRO A 76 -13.23 -10.31 6.98
C PRO A 76 -13.49 -9.37 8.15
N LEU A 77 -12.45 -8.83 8.80
CA LEU A 77 -12.63 -7.76 9.80
C LEU A 77 -13.20 -6.50 9.16
N GLY A 78 -12.97 -6.32 7.85
CA GLY A 78 -13.52 -5.22 7.05
C GLY A 78 -13.11 -3.84 7.56
N LYS A 79 -12.02 -3.74 8.32
CA LYS A 79 -11.54 -2.47 8.85
C LYS A 79 -10.72 -1.75 7.81
N GLN A 80 -11.06 -0.50 7.54
CA GLN A 80 -10.20 0.41 6.79
C GLN A 80 -8.92 0.69 7.60
N GLY A 81 -7.78 0.68 6.91
CA GLY A 81 -6.50 1.08 7.47
C GLY A 81 -6.43 2.58 7.79
N TYR A 82 -5.59 2.95 8.73
CA TYR A 82 -5.43 4.32 9.21
C TYR A 82 -3.98 4.79 9.05
N CYS A 83 -3.81 6.10 8.90
CA CYS A 83 -2.49 6.72 8.86
C CYS A 83 -1.90 6.73 10.28
N VAL A 84 -0.78 6.05 10.45
CA VAL A 84 -0.03 5.94 11.69
C VAL A 84 0.93 7.11 11.83
N ARG A 85 1.63 7.45 10.75
CA ARG A 85 2.64 8.50 10.74
C ARG A 85 2.67 9.24 9.42
N GLU A 86 2.81 10.56 9.51
CA GLU A 86 2.97 11.45 8.36
C GLU A 86 4.22 12.31 8.55
N VAL A 87 5.18 12.21 7.62
CA VAL A 87 6.37 13.06 7.60
C VAL A 87 6.18 14.15 6.57
N ARG A 88 6.27 15.40 7.03
CA ARG A 88 6.21 16.58 6.18
C ARG A 88 7.54 17.31 6.24
N CYS A 89 8.10 17.66 5.09
CA CYS A 89 9.29 18.51 5.02
C CYS A 89 8.93 19.85 4.39
N GLY A 90 9.60 20.90 4.88
CA GLY A 90 9.45 22.25 4.33
C GLY A 90 10.11 22.36 2.96
N ASN A 91 9.47 23.08 2.04
CA ASN A 91 10.02 23.41 0.72
C ASN A 91 10.83 24.71 0.70
N GLY A 92 11.28 25.20 1.87
CA GLY A 92 12.00 26.47 2.01
C GLY A 92 11.16 27.75 1.81
N ASN A 93 9.95 27.64 1.25
CA ASN A 93 9.08 28.78 0.90
C ASN A 93 7.79 28.83 1.75
N GLY A 94 7.84 28.31 2.98
CA GLY A 94 6.70 28.31 3.90
C GLY A 94 5.61 27.27 3.62
N GLY A 95 5.80 26.39 2.62
CA GLY A 95 4.93 25.23 2.38
C GLY A 95 5.57 23.94 2.90
N ALA A 96 4.83 23.16 3.70
CA ALA A 96 5.23 21.80 4.04
C ALA A 96 4.55 20.82 3.08
N ARG A 97 5.31 19.97 2.41
CA ARG A 97 4.77 18.87 1.58
C ARG A 97 4.93 17.56 2.32
N THR A 98 3.93 16.69 2.19
CA THR A 98 4.00 15.33 2.69
C THR A 98 4.97 14.54 1.84
N HIS A 99 6.00 13.98 2.47
CA HIS A 99 7.01 13.18 1.78
C HIS A 99 6.87 11.70 2.09
N GLN A 100 6.41 11.34 3.29
CA GLN A 100 6.26 9.94 3.67
C GLN A 100 4.99 9.72 4.46
N ARG A 101 4.38 8.56 4.27
CA ARG A 101 3.25 8.09 5.08
C ARG A 101 3.42 6.63 5.47
N ILE A 102 2.91 6.31 6.65
CA ILE A 102 2.78 4.94 7.15
C ILE A 102 1.31 4.69 7.42
N TYR A 103 0.76 3.63 6.83
CA TYR A 103 -0.59 3.15 7.13
C TYR A 103 -0.52 1.78 7.78
N ALA A 104 -1.46 1.51 8.69
CA ALA A 104 -1.67 0.20 9.27
C ALA A 104 -3.13 -0.23 9.12
N LYS A 105 -3.34 -1.52 8.90
CA LYS A 105 -4.65 -2.18 8.83
C LYS A 105 -4.60 -3.43 9.71
N PRO A 106 -5.25 -3.43 10.88
CA PRO A 106 -5.42 -4.65 11.68
C PRO A 106 -6.26 -5.66 10.90
N LEU A 107 -5.86 -6.93 10.94
CA LEU A 107 -6.53 -8.04 10.24
C LEU A 107 -7.24 -8.97 11.24
N ALA A 108 -8.15 -9.81 10.73
CA ALA A 108 -8.98 -10.69 11.55
C ALA A 108 -8.19 -11.77 12.31
N ASP A 109 -7.03 -12.18 11.77
CA ASP A 109 -6.16 -13.20 12.38
C ASP A 109 -5.24 -12.64 13.49
N GLY A 110 -5.35 -11.35 13.80
CA GLY A 110 -4.54 -10.65 14.80
C GLY A 110 -3.25 -10.04 14.25
N SER A 111 -2.89 -10.33 12.99
CA SER A 111 -1.77 -9.66 12.33
C SER A 111 -2.12 -8.22 11.92
N THR A 112 -1.10 -7.44 11.56
CA THR A 112 -1.27 -6.08 11.06
C THR A 112 -0.58 -5.92 9.70
N ALA A 113 -1.34 -5.52 8.69
CA ALA A 113 -0.79 -5.10 7.40
C ALA A 113 -0.30 -3.65 7.50
N VAL A 114 0.93 -3.39 7.04
CA VAL A 114 1.57 -2.07 7.09
C VAL A 114 2.03 -1.64 5.71
N GLY A 115 1.56 -0.48 5.25
CA GLY A 115 2.06 0.19 4.05
C GLY A 115 3.02 1.32 4.41
N LEU A 116 4.23 1.28 3.85
CA LEU A 116 5.20 2.37 3.91
C LEU A 116 5.24 3.04 2.53
N PHE A 117 5.00 4.35 2.50
CA PHE A 117 4.85 5.14 1.28
C PHE A 117 5.86 6.26 1.22
N ASN A 118 6.62 6.34 0.13
CA ASN A 118 7.44 7.48 -0.21
C ASN A 118 6.75 8.29 -1.31
N ILE A 119 6.25 9.47 -0.97
CA ILE A 119 5.55 10.39 -1.87
C ILE A 119 6.52 11.47 -2.41
N ALA A 120 7.77 11.48 -1.94
CA ALA A 120 8.78 12.41 -2.42
C ALA A 120 9.35 11.97 -3.78
N ASP A 121 9.92 12.95 -4.50
CA ASP A 121 10.56 12.76 -5.81
C ASP A 121 11.92 12.03 -5.74
N GLU A 122 12.41 11.72 -4.54
CA GLU A 122 13.70 11.05 -4.31
C GLU A 122 13.52 9.78 -3.46
N PRO A 123 14.32 8.72 -3.69
CA PRO A 123 14.34 7.54 -2.83
C PRO A 123 14.66 7.88 -1.37
N ALA A 124 14.09 7.14 -0.42
CA ALA A 124 14.34 7.33 1.00
C ALA A 124 14.23 6.03 1.80
N GLU A 125 15.03 5.91 2.86
CA GLU A 125 14.79 4.92 3.92
C GLU A 125 13.59 5.37 4.76
N ILE A 126 12.64 4.46 4.96
CA ILE A 126 11.49 4.66 5.85
C ILE A 126 11.55 3.64 6.99
N THR A 127 11.43 4.15 8.21
CA THR A 127 11.45 3.35 9.45
C THR A 127 10.07 3.31 10.08
N LEU A 128 9.48 2.13 10.23
CA LEU A 128 8.35 1.92 11.14
C LEU A 128 8.89 1.60 12.53
N ASP A 129 8.51 2.36 13.56
CA ASP A 129 8.69 1.95 14.94
C ASP A 129 7.48 1.11 15.36
N PHE A 130 7.71 -0.04 15.99
CA PHE A 130 6.64 -0.94 16.42
C PHE A 130 5.81 -0.35 17.56
N ALA A 131 6.38 0.60 18.32
CA ALA A 131 5.64 1.37 19.31
C ALA A 131 4.53 2.23 18.68
N ASP A 132 4.69 2.67 17.42
CA ASP A 132 3.62 3.40 16.70
C ASP A 132 2.38 2.52 16.43
N LEU A 133 2.52 1.20 16.58
CA LEU A 133 1.47 0.19 16.39
C LEU A 133 1.09 -0.51 17.70
N ASP A 134 1.59 -0.04 18.85
CA ASP A 134 1.43 -0.68 20.16
C ASP A 134 1.92 -2.15 20.19
N LEU A 135 2.88 -2.51 19.32
CA LEU A 135 3.47 -3.84 19.26
C LEU A 135 4.67 -3.96 20.20
N VAL A 136 4.72 -5.06 20.97
CA VAL A 136 5.78 -5.34 21.93
C VAL A 136 6.32 -6.74 21.71
N GLY A 137 7.64 -6.87 21.63
CA GLY A 137 8.32 -8.14 21.43
C GLY A 137 8.74 -8.33 19.98
N SER A 138 9.07 -9.57 19.62
CA SER A 138 9.58 -9.92 18.29
C SER A 138 8.47 -10.49 17.43
N HIS A 139 8.26 -9.91 16.25
CA HIS A 139 7.19 -10.25 15.33
C HIS A 139 7.75 -10.70 13.98
N PRO A 140 7.32 -11.85 13.42
CA PRO A 140 7.61 -12.21 12.05
C PRO A 140 7.09 -11.14 11.07
N VAL A 141 7.95 -10.75 10.14
CA VAL A 141 7.65 -9.77 9.08
C VAL A 141 7.69 -10.47 7.73
N ARG A 142 6.68 -10.24 6.91
CA ARG A 142 6.61 -10.72 5.52
C ARG A 142 6.45 -9.55 4.56
N ASN A 143 7.26 -9.51 3.51
CA ASN A 143 7.05 -8.61 2.38
C ASN A 143 6.00 -9.23 1.44
N VAL A 144 4.87 -8.54 1.30
CA VAL A 144 3.68 -9.01 0.57
C VAL A 144 3.87 -8.94 -0.95
N TRP A 145 4.61 -7.94 -1.43
CA TRP A 145 4.85 -7.76 -2.87
C TRP A 145 5.85 -8.77 -3.41
N THR A 146 6.90 -9.07 -2.65
CA THR A 146 7.92 -10.05 -3.04
C THR A 146 7.64 -11.46 -2.52
N LYS A 147 6.56 -11.64 -1.75
CA LYS A 147 6.17 -12.90 -1.09
C LYS A 147 7.32 -13.53 -0.28
N THR A 148 8.11 -12.69 0.39
CA THR A 148 9.34 -13.09 1.08
C THR A 148 9.20 -12.91 2.58
N ASP A 149 9.54 -13.92 3.36
CA ASP A 149 9.65 -13.81 4.81
C ASP A 149 10.98 -13.14 5.18
N MET A 150 10.91 -12.08 5.99
CA MET A 150 12.06 -11.23 6.36
C MET A 150 12.65 -11.60 7.73
N GLY A 151 12.22 -12.72 8.31
CA GLY A 151 12.52 -13.07 9.70
C GLY A 151 11.66 -12.27 10.67
N SER A 152 12.13 -12.11 11.91
CA SER A 152 11.42 -11.35 12.94
C SER A 152 12.13 -10.04 13.27
N ALA A 153 11.35 -8.98 13.51
CA ALA A 153 11.81 -7.68 13.99
C ALA A 153 11.16 -7.39 15.34
N SER A 154 11.85 -6.65 16.23
CA SER A 154 11.38 -6.46 17.61
C SER A 154 11.27 -5.01 18.09
N ARG A 155 11.66 -4.06 17.26
CA ARG A 155 11.65 -2.63 17.61
C ARG A 155 11.21 -1.79 16.43
N GLU A 156 11.80 -2.06 15.28
CA GLU A 156 11.56 -1.28 14.08
C GLU A 156 11.72 -2.14 12.84
N LEU A 157 11.10 -1.69 11.76
CA LEU A 157 11.28 -2.20 10.40
C LEU A 157 11.77 -1.05 9.53
N ARG A 158 12.94 -1.22 8.90
CA ARG A 158 13.54 -0.25 7.98
C ARG A 158 13.57 -0.79 6.57
N THR A 159 13.29 0.06 5.60
CA THR A 159 13.38 -0.33 4.19
C THR A 159 13.60 0.89 3.30
N ASP A 160 14.42 0.72 2.26
CA ASP A 160 14.55 1.68 1.17
C ASP A 160 13.33 1.62 0.25
N ILE A 161 12.73 2.78 0.00
CA ILE A 161 11.58 2.92 -0.87
C ILE A 161 11.92 3.92 -1.99
N PRO A 162 11.78 3.52 -3.27
CA PRO A 162 11.95 4.42 -4.41
C PRO A 162 11.06 5.67 -4.32
N ALA A 163 11.40 6.70 -5.08
CA ALA A 163 10.51 7.83 -5.29
C ALA A 163 9.12 7.35 -5.74
N HIS A 164 8.08 7.91 -5.15
CA HIS A 164 6.66 7.56 -5.39
C HIS A 164 6.28 6.09 -5.11
N GLY A 165 7.18 5.32 -4.51
CA GLY A 165 7.00 3.90 -4.26
C GLY A 165 6.36 3.56 -2.93
N ALA A 166 5.98 2.29 -2.82
CA ALA A 166 5.48 1.71 -1.58
C ALA A 166 6.06 0.32 -1.32
N ARG A 167 6.03 -0.06 -0.05
CA ARG A 167 6.21 -1.45 0.42
C ARG A 167 5.05 -1.82 1.32
N LEU A 168 4.61 -3.07 1.19
CA LEU A 168 3.52 -3.64 1.98
C LEU A 168 4.05 -4.82 2.76
N PHE A 169 3.85 -4.79 4.06
CA PHE A 169 4.31 -5.82 4.99
C PHE A 169 3.14 -6.39 5.77
N LEU A 170 3.30 -7.64 6.19
CA LEU A 170 2.44 -8.28 7.17
C LEU A 170 3.28 -8.59 8.42
N ILE A 171 2.87 -8.02 9.55
CA ILE A 171 3.50 -8.20 10.86
C ILE A 171 2.60 -9.12 11.69
N ARG A 172 3.14 -10.25 12.16
CA ARG A 172 2.39 -11.32 12.84
C ARG A 172 2.79 -11.50 14.30
#